data_AF-A0A7L4JW02-F1
#
_entry.id   AF-A0A7L4JW02-F1
#
_cell.length_a   1.000
_cell.length_b   1.000
_cell.length_c   1.000
_cell.angle_alpha   90.00
_cell.angle_beta   90.00
_cell.angle_gamma   90.00
#
_symmetry.space_group_name_H-M   'P 1'
#
loop_
_entity.id
_entity.type
_entity.pdbx_description
1 polymer ?
#
loop_
_entity_poly.entity_id
_entity_poly.type
_entity_poly.pdbx_seq_one_letter_code
_entity_poly.pdbx_strand_id
1 'polypeptide(L)'
;LLEFYGDDEEARQVLSEYAYNSKFPANPNAHVYLYQFLKRHGESKKSLISGLKVLHDLVPSHELMIEFNTMLQKSKKRKNRRLGLEVIFAVLDYAGWKEHVKAWSCLARQVKQIVVSEKHLDWIKQEWNSRKDWWPPFHFSLYLAKKNWQENESLSYEKALVSGIILGKDCKYFRYVSHQGCKAQVKRFRILKKFVNKHSPVHLRISD
;
A
#
# COMPACT_ATOMS: atom_id res chain seq x y z
N LEU A 1 -11.54 -28.08 -12.60
CA LEU A 1 -12.22 -29.19 -13.32
C LEU A 1 -11.78 -29.20 -14.78
N LEU A 2 -12.02 -28.14 -15.57
CA LEU A 2 -11.53 -28.04 -16.96
C LEU A 2 -9.99 -28.04 -17.08
N GLU A 3 -9.29 -27.22 -16.28
CA GLU A 3 -7.80 -27.28 -16.16
C GLU A 3 -7.29 -28.69 -15.80
N PHE A 4 -8.06 -29.46 -15.02
CA PHE A 4 -7.66 -30.81 -14.63
C PHE A 4 -7.80 -31.82 -15.79
N TYR A 5 -8.68 -31.54 -16.75
CA TYR A 5 -8.85 -32.33 -17.96
C TYR A 5 -7.96 -31.86 -19.13
N GLY A 6 -7.13 -30.84 -18.91
CA GLY A 6 -6.19 -30.32 -19.91
C GLY A 6 -6.80 -29.40 -20.96
N ASP A 7 -8.04 -28.93 -20.76
CA ASP A 7 -8.66 -27.94 -21.64
C ASP A 7 -8.47 -26.52 -21.11
N ASP A 8 -7.24 -26.01 -21.28
CA ASP A 8 -6.85 -24.69 -20.80
C ASP A 8 -7.57 -23.57 -21.57
N GLU A 9 -7.90 -23.77 -22.85
CA GLU A 9 -8.56 -22.75 -23.67
C GLU A 9 -10.04 -22.60 -23.29
N GLU A 10 -10.76 -23.72 -23.11
CA GLU A 10 -12.14 -23.68 -22.60
C GLU A 10 -12.18 -23.10 -21.19
N ALA A 11 -11.26 -23.51 -20.31
CA ALA A 11 -11.14 -22.94 -18.97
C ALA A 11 -10.93 -21.42 -19.01
N ARG A 12 -10.04 -20.93 -19.89
CA ARG A 12 -9.80 -19.50 -20.09
C ARG A 12 -11.05 -18.79 -20.58
N GLN A 13 -11.77 -19.36 -21.54
CA GLN A 13 -12.98 -18.78 -22.11
C GLN A 13 -14.07 -18.65 -21.04
N VAL A 14 -14.33 -19.72 -20.29
CA VAL A 14 -15.34 -19.72 -19.21
C VAL A 14 -14.99 -18.69 -18.14
N LEU A 15 -13.72 -18.63 -17.71
CA LEU A 15 -13.28 -17.66 -16.70
C LEU A 15 -13.36 -16.21 -17.21
N SER A 16 -13.07 -16.00 -18.49
CA SER A 16 -13.15 -14.67 -19.11
C SER A 16 -14.60 -14.22 -19.24
N GLU A 17 -15.50 -15.10 -19.67
CA GLU A 17 -16.93 -14.83 -19.74
C GLU A 17 -17.49 -14.54 -18.35
N TYR A 18 -17.12 -15.35 -17.34
CA TYR A 18 -17.56 -15.14 -15.97
C TYR A 18 -17.07 -13.80 -15.38
N ALA A 19 -15.88 -13.34 -15.77
CA ALA A 19 -15.31 -12.08 -15.27
C ALA A 19 -15.82 -10.84 -16.01
N TYR A 20 -16.13 -10.93 -17.30
CA TYR A 20 -16.37 -9.75 -18.15
C TYR A 20 -17.75 -9.68 -18.80
N ASN A 21 -18.62 -10.68 -18.62
CA ASN A 21 -19.96 -10.63 -19.19
C ASN A 21 -20.82 -9.52 -18.54
N SER A 22 -21.09 -8.47 -19.31
CA SER A 22 -21.84 -7.28 -18.89
C SER A 22 -23.34 -7.53 -18.66
N LYS A 23 -23.85 -8.72 -18.98
CA LYS A 23 -25.23 -9.12 -18.64
C LYS A 23 -25.40 -9.40 -17.15
N PHE A 24 -24.31 -9.59 -16.41
CA PHE A 24 -24.32 -9.83 -14.97
C PHE A 24 -23.62 -8.69 -14.21
N PRO A 25 -23.97 -8.46 -12.92
CA PRO A 25 -23.22 -7.53 -12.08
C PRO A 25 -21.74 -7.93 -11.97
N ALA A 26 -20.88 -6.93 -11.83
CA ALA A 26 -19.44 -7.17 -11.67
C ALA A 26 -19.18 -8.06 -10.44
N ASN A 27 -18.43 -9.15 -10.67
CA ASN A 27 -18.13 -10.15 -9.65
C ASN A 27 -16.63 -10.17 -9.34
N PRO A 28 -16.19 -9.63 -8.19
CA PRO A 28 -14.78 -9.63 -7.82
C PRO A 28 -14.14 -11.03 -7.80
N ASN A 29 -14.88 -12.06 -7.37
CA ASN A 29 -14.36 -13.42 -7.30
C ASN A 29 -14.05 -13.98 -8.69
N ALA A 30 -14.85 -13.62 -9.71
CA ALA A 30 -14.59 -14.02 -11.09
C ALA A 30 -13.23 -13.46 -11.58
N HIS A 31 -12.94 -12.19 -11.27
CA HIS A 31 -11.64 -11.58 -11.59
C HIS A 31 -10.48 -12.23 -10.81
N VAL A 32 -10.70 -12.65 -9.56
CA VAL A 32 -9.70 -13.39 -8.78
C VAL A 32 -9.37 -14.73 -9.44
N TYR A 33 -10.39 -15.51 -9.82
CA TYR A 33 -10.18 -16.81 -10.47
C TYR A 33 -9.47 -16.66 -11.81
N LEU A 34 -9.91 -15.71 -12.65
CA LEU A 34 -9.26 -15.43 -13.92
C LEU A 34 -7.80 -14.99 -13.71
N TYR A 35 -7.53 -14.09 -12.76
CA TYR A 35 -6.17 -13.66 -12.47
C TYR A 35 -5.26 -14.82 -12.05
N GLN A 36 -5.75 -15.69 -11.17
CA GLN A 36 -4.99 -16.86 -10.71
C GLN A 36 -4.72 -17.84 -11.86
N PHE A 37 -5.71 -18.08 -12.72
CA PHE A 37 -5.56 -18.89 -13.93
C PHE A 37 -4.46 -18.32 -14.84
N LEU A 38 -4.54 -17.04 -15.20
CA LEU A 38 -3.56 -16.38 -16.05
C LEU A 38 -2.15 -16.46 -15.45
N LYS A 39 -2.04 -16.25 -14.13
CA LYS A 39 -0.76 -16.32 -13.41
C LYS A 39 -0.13 -17.71 -13.46
N ARG A 40 -0.93 -18.78 -13.30
CA ARG A 40 -0.44 -20.17 -13.38
C ARG A 40 0.06 -20.52 -14.79
N HIS A 41 -0.61 -20.00 -15.82
CA HIS A 41 -0.27 -20.24 -17.22
C HIS A 41 0.83 -19.33 -17.77
N GLY A 42 1.56 -18.61 -16.90
CA GLY A 42 2.72 -17.82 -17.32
C GLY A 42 2.38 -16.60 -18.17
N GLU A 43 1.16 -16.07 -18.06
CA GLU A 43 0.72 -14.90 -18.81
C GLU A 43 1.60 -13.68 -18.58
N SER A 44 1.60 -12.80 -19.59
CA SER A 44 2.48 -11.64 -19.55
C SER A 44 2.18 -10.73 -18.36
N LYS A 45 3.22 -10.08 -17.80
CA LYS A 45 3.06 -9.09 -16.72
C LYS A 45 2.05 -7.99 -17.07
N LYS A 46 1.92 -7.64 -18.36
CA LYS A 46 0.94 -6.66 -18.85
C LYS A 46 -0.49 -7.18 -18.66
N SER A 47 -0.74 -8.44 -19.01
CA SER A 47 -2.03 -9.12 -18.83
C SER A 47 -2.42 -9.18 -17.34
N LEU A 48 -1.49 -9.64 -16.50
CA LEU A 48 -1.69 -9.72 -15.04
C LEU A 48 -1.98 -8.35 -14.40
N ILE A 49 -1.24 -7.31 -14.78
CA ILE A 49 -1.50 -5.92 -14.33
C ILE A 49 -2.88 -5.45 -14.76
N SER A 50 -3.35 -5.82 -15.97
CA SER A 50 -4.67 -5.44 -16.45
C SER A 50 -5.77 -6.08 -15.61
N GLY A 51 -5.68 -7.38 -15.32
CA GLY A 51 -6.65 -8.08 -14.47
C GLY A 51 -6.69 -7.51 -13.05
N LEU A 52 -5.53 -7.25 -12.45
CA LEU A 52 -5.44 -6.66 -11.11
C LEU A 52 -5.98 -5.22 -11.04
N LYS A 53 -5.90 -4.47 -12.15
CA LYS A 53 -6.48 -3.13 -12.20
C LYS A 53 -8.00 -3.16 -12.11
N VAL A 54 -8.65 -4.09 -12.81
CA VAL A 54 -10.11 -4.26 -12.70
C VAL A 54 -10.51 -4.68 -11.30
N LEU A 55 -9.77 -5.63 -10.71
CA LEU A 55 -10.01 -6.06 -9.33
C LEU A 55 -9.82 -4.92 -8.32
N HIS A 56 -8.83 -4.05 -8.51
CA HIS A 56 -8.62 -2.87 -7.68
C HIS A 56 -9.83 -1.93 -7.71
N ASP A 57 -10.40 -1.68 -8.89
CA ASP A 57 -11.55 -0.80 -9.05
C ASP A 57 -12.81 -1.37 -8.39
N LEU A 58 -12.91 -2.71 -8.28
CA LEU A 58 -14.03 -3.39 -7.62
C LEU A 58 -13.83 -3.57 -6.11
N VAL A 59 -12.63 -3.98 -5.69
CA VAL A 59 -12.30 -4.32 -4.29
C VAL A 59 -10.89 -3.82 -3.97
N PRO A 60 -10.73 -2.53 -3.62
CA PRO A 60 -9.43 -1.93 -3.32
C PRO A 60 -8.73 -2.54 -2.10
N SER A 61 -9.48 -3.24 -1.25
CA SER A 61 -8.97 -3.92 -0.05
C SER A 61 -8.57 -5.38 -0.28
N HIS A 62 -8.64 -5.89 -1.52
CA HIS A 62 -8.34 -7.29 -1.79
C HIS A 62 -6.86 -7.61 -1.52
N GLU A 63 -6.54 -8.80 -1.02
CA GLU A 63 -5.17 -9.17 -0.66
C GLU A 63 -4.17 -9.11 -1.82
N LEU A 64 -4.64 -9.36 -3.04
CA LEU A 64 -3.88 -9.23 -4.27
C LEU A 64 -3.39 -7.81 -4.54
N MET A 65 -3.92 -6.78 -3.87
CA MET A 65 -3.45 -5.40 -4.03
C MET A 65 -2.01 -5.20 -3.53
N ILE A 66 -1.53 -6.04 -2.61
CA ILE A 66 -0.12 -6.04 -2.20
C ILE A 66 0.79 -6.56 -3.33
N GLU A 67 0.35 -7.60 -4.02
CA GLU A 67 1.04 -8.12 -5.20
C GLU A 67 0.98 -7.09 -6.34
N PHE A 68 -0.18 -6.50 -6.58
CA PHE A 68 -0.38 -5.45 -7.57
C PHE A 68 0.55 -4.27 -7.35
N ASN A 69 0.59 -3.75 -6.12
CA ASN A 69 1.53 -2.71 -5.72
C ASN A 69 2.98 -3.11 -6.04
N THR A 70 3.38 -4.33 -5.67
CA THR A 70 4.75 -4.82 -5.89
C THR A 70 5.09 -4.89 -7.38
N MET A 71 4.18 -5.36 -8.23
CA MET A 71 4.37 -5.40 -9.69
C MET A 71 4.51 -4.00 -10.28
N LEU A 72 3.66 -3.06 -9.83
CA LEU A 72 3.69 -1.67 -10.26
C LEU A 72 5.00 -0.98 -9.86
N GLN A 73 5.51 -1.23 -8.66
CA GLN A 73 6.79 -0.68 -8.19
C GLN A 73 8.01 -1.20 -8.94
N LYS A 74 7.98 -2.45 -9.40
CA LYS A 74 9.06 -3.01 -10.24
C LYS A 74 9.06 -2.43 -11.66
N SER A 75 8.02 -1.70 -12.06
CA SER A 75 7.96 -1.05 -13.36
C SER A 75 8.82 0.21 -13.41
N LYS A 76 9.55 0.39 -14.51
CA LYS A 76 10.26 1.65 -14.80
C LYS A 76 9.29 2.80 -15.18
N LYS A 77 8.02 2.50 -15.47
CA LYS A 77 7.04 3.49 -15.95
C LYS A 77 6.56 4.37 -14.79
N ARG A 78 6.70 5.70 -14.95
CA ARG A 78 6.25 6.71 -13.97
C ARG A 78 4.78 6.51 -13.56
N LYS A 79 3.88 6.31 -14.53
CA LYS A 79 2.45 6.08 -14.30
C LYS A 79 2.16 4.85 -13.43
N ASN A 80 2.94 3.78 -13.58
CA ASN A 80 2.77 2.57 -12.78
C ASN A 80 3.21 2.82 -11.33
N ARG A 81 4.32 3.54 -11.12
CA ARG A 81 4.76 3.89 -9.75
C ARG A 81 3.75 4.78 -9.02
N ARG A 82 3.15 5.76 -9.72
CA ARG A 82 2.06 6.58 -9.19
C ARG A 82 0.85 5.73 -8.82
N LEU A 83 0.38 4.88 -9.73
CA LEU A 83 -0.73 3.95 -9.45
C LEU A 83 -0.40 3.02 -8.28
N GLY A 84 0.84 2.58 -8.12
CA GLY A 84 1.26 1.79 -6.97
C GLY A 84 1.08 2.53 -5.65
N LEU A 85 1.28 3.85 -5.63
CA LEU A 85 1.03 4.68 -4.46
C LEU A 85 -0.46 4.74 -4.16
N GLU A 86 -1.28 5.06 -5.18
CA GLU A 86 -2.75 5.09 -5.11
C GLU A 86 -3.31 3.78 -4.53
N VAL A 87 -2.88 2.64 -5.10
CA VAL A 87 -3.31 1.29 -4.66
C VAL A 87 -2.99 1.04 -3.18
N ILE A 88 -1.78 1.37 -2.71
CA ILE A 88 -1.41 1.05 -1.33
C ILE A 88 -2.08 1.98 -0.31
N PHE A 89 -2.35 3.23 -0.68
CA PHE A 89 -3.19 4.12 0.12
C PHE A 89 -4.61 3.57 0.21
N ALA A 90 -5.21 3.16 -0.92
CA ALA A 90 -6.54 2.57 -0.96
C ALA A 90 -6.66 1.28 -0.11
N VAL A 91 -5.66 0.40 -0.14
CA VAL A 91 -5.63 -0.79 0.73
C VAL A 91 -5.69 -0.41 2.21
N LEU A 92 -4.88 0.57 2.61
CA LEU A 92 -4.73 0.97 4.01
C LEU A 92 -5.95 1.73 4.55
N ASP A 93 -6.85 2.20 3.70
CA ASP A 93 -8.11 2.82 4.11
C ASP A 93 -9.02 1.86 4.89
N TYR A 94 -8.84 0.55 4.73
CA TYR A 94 -9.70 -0.47 5.30
C TYR A 94 -9.13 -1.02 6.61
N ALA A 95 -10.00 -1.20 7.61
CA ALA A 95 -9.63 -1.60 8.97
C ALA A 95 -8.85 -2.92 9.05
N GLY A 96 -9.16 -3.89 8.20
CA GLY A 96 -8.44 -5.18 8.14
C GLY A 96 -6.95 -5.05 7.82
N TRP A 97 -6.53 -3.94 7.21
CA TRP A 97 -5.15 -3.68 6.82
C TRP A 97 -4.38 -2.81 7.81
N LYS A 98 -5.07 -2.27 8.82
CA LYS A 98 -4.50 -1.31 9.78
C LYS A 98 -3.24 -1.79 10.48
N GLU A 99 -3.11 -3.09 10.71
CA GLU A 99 -1.95 -3.70 11.39
C GLU A 99 -1.12 -4.60 10.46
N HIS A 100 -1.43 -4.61 9.16
CA HIS A 100 -0.75 -5.48 8.20
C HIS A 100 0.64 -4.95 7.80
N VAL A 101 1.69 -5.57 8.34
CA VAL A 101 3.08 -5.11 8.20
C VAL A 101 3.52 -4.95 6.74
N LYS A 102 3.19 -5.91 5.86
CA LYS A 102 3.63 -5.84 4.45
C LYS A 102 2.99 -4.66 3.72
N ALA A 103 1.75 -4.30 4.06
CA ALA A 103 1.07 -3.17 3.45
C ALA A 103 1.75 -1.85 3.83
N TRP A 104 2.01 -1.68 5.13
CA TRP A 104 2.75 -0.53 5.65
C TRP A 104 4.18 -0.44 5.10
N SER A 105 4.87 -1.56 4.94
CA SER A 105 6.21 -1.59 4.34
C SER A 105 6.19 -1.17 2.87
N CYS A 106 5.16 -1.60 2.11
CA CYS A 106 4.96 -1.13 0.73
C CYS A 106 4.77 0.38 0.64
N LEU A 107 3.97 0.97 1.53
CA LEU A 107 3.78 2.43 1.59
C LEU A 107 5.06 3.14 2.03
N ALA A 108 5.67 2.71 3.15
CA ALA A 108 6.88 3.31 3.70
C ALA A 108 8.03 3.31 2.69
N ARG A 109 8.22 2.22 1.95
CA ARG A 109 9.22 2.12 0.88
C ARG A 109 9.00 3.16 -0.22
N GLN A 110 7.76 3.31 -0.69
CA GLN A 110 7.43 4.29 -1.74
C GLN A 110 7.59 5.73 -1.24
N VAL A 111 7.05 6.05 -0.07
CA VAL A 111 7.20 7.35 0.56
C VAL A 111 8.68 7.70 0.70
N LYS A 112 9.49 6.77 1.23
CA LYS A 112 10.94 6.93 1.35
C LYS A 112 11.62 7.21 0.01
N GLN A 113 11.29 6.46 -1.04
CA GLN A 113 11.86 6.67 -2.38
C GLN A 113 11.51 8.05 -2.94
N ILE A 114 10.25 8.47 -2.82
CA ILE A 114 9.75 9.76 -3.29
C ILE A 114 10.50 10.89 -2.57
N VAL A 115 10.54 10.89 -1.24
CA VAL A 115 11.19 11.97 -0.47
C VAL A 115 12.70 12.00 -0.60
N VAL A 116 13.38 10.86 -0.78
CA VAL A 116 14.83 10.82 -1.05
C VAL A 116 15.15 11.36 -2.42
N SER A 117 14.30 11.07 -3.41
CA SER A 117 14.50 11.58 -4.77
C SER A 117 14.09 13.05 -4.93
N GLU A 118 13.36 13.61 -3.96
CA GLU A 118 12.72 14.93 -3.99
C GLU A 118 11.84 15.16 -5.22
N LYS A 119 11.46 14.07 -5.90
CA LYS A 119 10.60 14.08 -7.09
C LYS A 119 9.23 13.57 -6.70
N HIS A 120 8.20 14.23 -7.19
CA HIS A 120 6.81 13.80 -7.09
C HIS A 120 6.22 13.82 -5.67
N LEU A 121 6.67 14.76 -4.84
CA LEU A 121 6.07 15.00 -3.52
C LEU A 121 4.57 15.32 -3.62
N ASP A 122 4.14 15.90 -4.74
CA ASP A 122 2.74 16.16 -5.08
C ASP A 122 1.87 14.90 -5.07
N TRP A 123 2.42 13.73 -5.41
CA TRP A 123 1.68 12.47 -5.38
C TRP A 123 1.31 12.07 -3.95
N ILE A 124 2.24 12.20 -3.00
CA ILE A 124 1.96 11.94 -1.59
C ILE A 124 0.93 12.95 -1.09
N LYS A 125 1.08 14.23 -1.46
CA LYS A 125 0.14 15.28 -1.06
C LYS A 125 -1.28 15.01 -1.57
N GLN A 126 -1.43 14.60 -2.82
CA GLN A 126 -2.72 14.27 -3.43
C GLN A 126 -3.42 13.11 -2.69
N GLU A 127 -2.71 12.00 -2.49
CA GLU A 127 -3.27 10.86 -1.75
C GLU A 127 -3.55 11.19 -0.29
N TRP A 128 -2.71 12.02 0.32
CA TRP A 128 -2.88 12.43 1.71
C TRP A 128 -4.06 13.37 1.91
N ASN A 129 -4.32 14.30 0.98
CA ASN A 129 -5.32 15.34 1.15
C ASN A 129 -6.74 14.80 1.38
N SER A 130 -7.13 13.70 0.72
CA SER A 130 -8.44 13.05 0.93
C SER A 130 -8.54 12.31 2.27
N ARG A 131 -7.41 12.13 2.96
CA ARG A 131 -7.27 11.30 4.17
C ARG A 131 -6.91 12.10 5.42
N LYS A 132 -6.51 13.36 5.25
CA LYS A 132 -5.92 14.20 6.30
C LYS A 132 -6.78 14.32 7.57
N ASP A 133 -8.10 14.25 7.43
CA ASP A 133 -9.04 14.46 8.54
C ASP A 133 -9.33 13.18 9.33
N TRP A 134 -9.10 12.00 8.75
CA TRP A 134 -9.50 10.72 9.35
C TRP A 134 -8.38 9.68 9.48
N TRP A 135 -7.35 9.68 8.62
CA TRP A 135 -6.17 8.83 8.81
C TRP A 135 -5.41 9.07 10.12
N PRO A 136 -5.21 10.33 10.61
CA PRO A 136 -4.49 10.54 11.85
C PRO A 136 -5.13 9.84 13.07
N PRO A 137 -6.42 10.01 13.38
CA PRO A 137 -7.04 9.25 14.47
C PRO A 137 -7.14 7.74 14.16
N PHE A 138 -7.32 7.37 12.88
CA PHE A 138 -7.49 5.97 12.48
C PHE A 138 -6.20 5.14 12.55
N HIS A 139 -5.05 5.67 12.16
CA HIS A 139 -3.78 4.94 12.10
C HIS A 139 -2.71 5.42 13.08
N PHE A 140 -2.73 6.70 13.47
CA PHE A 140 -1.61 7.38 14.12
C PHE A 140 -1.96 8.00 15.48
N SER A 141 -2.95 7.44 16.18
CA SER A 141 -3.27 7.85 17.54
C SER A 141 -2.16 7.47 18.53
N LEU A 142 -2.05 8.17 19.66
CA LEU A 142 -1.09 7.84 20.70
C LEU A 142 -1.35 6.44 21.29
N TYR A 143 -2.63 6.04 21.39
CA TYR A 143 -3.00 4.69 21.81
C TYR A 143 -2.40 3.64 20.87
N LEU A 144 -2.56 3.82 19.55
CA LEU A 144 -1.99 2.91 18.57
C LEU A 144 -0.46 2.90 18.60
N ALA A 145 0.17 4.05 18.85
CA ALA A 145 1.62 4.12 18.99
C ALA A 145 2.13 3.25 20.16
N LYS A 146 1.42 3.27 21.29
CA LYS A 146 1.73 2.43 22.46
C LYS A 146 1.52 0.95 22.15
N LYS A 147 0.33 0.60 21.65
CA LYS A 147 -0.06 -0.77 21.30
C LYS A 147 0.90 -1.40 20.28
N ASN A 148 1.10 -0.72 19.14
CA ASN A 148 1.95 -1.23 18.07
C ASN A 148 3.41 -1.37 18.53
N TRP A 149 3.92 -0.48 19.40
CA TRP A 149 5.29 -0.61 19.92
C TRP A 149 5.45 -1.88 20.78
N GLN A 150 4.45 -2.19 21.60
CA GLN A 150 4.46 -3.38 22.46
C GLN A 150 4.31 -4.68 21.67
N GLU A 151 3.48 -4.68 20.64
CA GLU A 151 3.10 -5.91 19.93
C GLU A 151 3.95 -6.19 18.68
N ASN A 152 4.37 -5.13 17.96
CA ASN A 152 5.00 -5.29 16.65
C ASN A 152 5.95 -4.13 16.32
N GLU A 153 7.23 -4.33 16.62
CA GLU A 153 8.28 -3.33 16.36
C GLU A 153 8.40 -2.97 14.87
N SER A 154 8.19 -3.92 13.97
CA SER A 154 8.27 -3.70 12.52
C SER A 154 7.10 -2.85 12.02
N LEU A 155 5.87 -3.13 12.44
CA LEU A 155 4.70 -2.29 12.15
C LEU A 155 4.92 -0.86 12.67
N SER A 156 5.43 -0.76 13.91
CA SER A 156 5.74 0.53 14.54
C SER A 156 6.74 1.33 13.75
N TYR A 157 7.80 0.70 13.25
CA TYR A 157 8.82 1.33 12.43
C TYR A 157 8.21 1.91 11.14
N GLU A 158 7.46 1.09 10.38
CA GLU A 158 6.90 1.52 9.10
C GLU A 158 5.90 2.67 9.27
N LYS A 159 5.00 2.56 10.24
CA LYS A 159 4.04 3.63 10.57
C LYS A 159 4.72 4.89 11.08
N ALA A 160 5.79 4.77 11.87
CA ALA A 160 6.54 5.93 12.36
C ALA A 160 7.26 6.66 11.23
N LEU A 161 7.80 5.93 10.23
CA LEU A 161 8.35 6.53 9.02
C LEU A 161 7.28 7.31 8.26
N VAL A 162 6.16 6.67 7.95
CA VAL A 162 5.09 7.29 7.16
C VAL A 162 4.51 8.51 7.90
N SER A 163 4.13 8.36 9.18
CA SER A 163 3.57 9.46 9.96
C SER A 163 4.56 10.59 10.20
N GLY A 164 5.84 10.31 10.43
CA GLY A 164 6.86 11.35 10.62
C GLY A 164 7.08 12.19 9.36
N ILE A 165 6.98 11.56 8.18
CA ILE A 165 7.06 12.28 6.90
C ILE A 165 5.77 13.04 6.60
N ILE A 166 4.61 12.37 6.69
CA ILE A 166 3.33 12.94 6.23
C ILE A 166 2.74 13.96 7.23
N LEU A 167 2.76 13.64 8.53
CA LEU A 167 2.22 14.50 9.60
C LEU A 167 3.28 15.41 10.23
N GLY A 168 4.55 15.16 9.90
CA GLY A 168 5.69 15.86 10.48
C GLY A 168 6.24 15.23 11.76
N LYS A 169 7.48 15.60 12.07
CA LYS A 169 8.27 15.07 13.22
C LYS A 169 7.66 15.29 14.61
N ASP A 170 6.67 16.16 14.75
CA ASP A 170 6.03 16.48 16.03
C ASP A 170 4.76 15.65 16.29
N CYS A 171 4.30 14.88 15.30
CA CYS A 171 3.10 14.07 15.43
C CYS A 171 3.23 13.05 16.57
N LYS A 172 2.11 12.77 17.25
CA LYS A 172 2.11 11.98 18.50
C LYS A 172 2.66 10.56 18.28
N TYR A 173 2.33 9.93 17.14
CA TYR A 173 2.77 8.57 16.82
C TYR A 173 4.29 8.49 16.64
N PHE A 174 4.86 9.26 15.70
CA PHE A 174 6.30 9.24 15.45
C PHE A 174 7.10 9.62 16.69
N ARG A 175 6.70 10.69 17.40
CA ARG A 175 7.41 11.15 18.60
C ARG A 175 7.47 10.06 19.67
N TYR A 176 6.36 9.38 19.93
CA TYR A 176 6.33 8.27 20.88
C TYR A 176 7.23 7.11 20.45
N VAL A 177 7.02 6.57 19.24
CA VAL A 177 7.75 5.40 18.74
C VAL A 177 9.26 5.67 18.61
N SER A 178 9.62 6.84 18.08
CA SER A 178 11.02 7.27 17.95
C SER A 178 11.70 7.42 19.31
N HIS A 179 10.99 7.97 20.31
CA HIS A 179 11.50 8.08 21.68
C HIS A 179 11.71 6.69 22.31
N GLN A 180 10.73 5.80 22.23
CA GLN A 180 10.85 4.44 22.77
C GLN A 180 11.99 3.67 22.11
N GLY A 181 12.12 3.73 20.79
CA GLY A 181 13.22 3.09 20.07
C GLY A 181 14.59 3.64 20.46
N CYS A 182 14.71 4.96 20.69
CA CYS A 182 15.95 5.55 21.21
C CYS A 182 16.26 5.11 22.65
N LYS A 183 15.24 5.06 23.52
CA LYS A 183 15.37 4.62 24.92
C LYS A 183 15.79 3.16 25.01
N ALA A 184 15.21 2.29 24.18
CA ALA A 184 15.58 0.89 24.03
C ALA A 184 16.89 0.68 23.24
N GLN A 185 17.59 1.76 22.86
CA GLN A 185 18.85 1.74 22.11
C GLN A 185 18.81 1.02 20.76
N VAL A 186 17.62 0.87 20.17
CA VAL A 186 17.43 0.18 18.90
C VAL A 186 17.95 1.06 17.75
N LYS A 187 19.07 0.64 17.13
CA LYS A 187 19.80 1.42 16.10
C LYS A 187 18.90 1.92 14.97
N ARG A 188 17.96 1.10 14.48
CA ARG A 188 17.07 1.48 13.35
C ARG A 188 16.20 2.70 13.67
N PHE A 189 15.77 2.90 14.91
CA PHE A 189 14.95 4.05 15.29
C PHE A 189 15.76 5.35 15.38
N ARG A 190 17.06 5.27 15.72
CA ARG A 190 17.96 6.43 15.64
C ARG A 190 18.13 6.88 14.19
N ILE A 191 18.29 5.93 13.27
CA ILE A 191 18.37 6.20 11.82
C ILE A 191 17.05 6.79 11.32
N LEU A 192 15.92 6.21 11.73
CA LEU A 192 14.59 6.72 11.41
C LEU A 192 14.41 8.17 11.86
N LYS A 193 14.78 8.49 13.10
CA LYS A 193 14.69 9.84 13.65
C LYS A 193 15.50 10.84 12.82
N LYS A 194 16.74 10.49 12.48
CA LYS A 194 17.60 11.32 11.62
C LYS A 194 17.00 11.50 10.23
N PHE A 195 16.50 10.41 9.64
CA PHE A 195 15.86 10.42 8.33
C PHE A 195 14.64 11.34 8.30
N VAL A 196 13.71 11.18 9.24
CA VAL A 196 12.52 12.03 9.34
C VAL A 196 12.90 13.47 9.62
N ASN A 197 13.87 13.75 10.50
CA ASN A 197 14.30 15.14 10.74
C ASN A 197 14.88 15.81 9.50
N LYS A 198 15.55 15.05 8.61
CA LYS A 198 16.10 15.55 7.36
C LYS A 198 15.03 15.74 6.27
N HIS A 199 14.12 14.79 6.17
CA HIS A 199 13.20 14.67 5.01
C HIS A 199 11.73 14.96 5.34
N SER A 200 11.39 15.29 6.58
CA SER A 200 10.08 15.85 6.94
C SER A 200 10.08 17.29 6.44
N PRO A 201 9.51 17.58 5.25
CA PRO A 201 9.52 18.92 4.74
C PRO A 201 8.61 19.73 5.64
N VAL A 202 9.05 20.94 5.99
CA VAL A 202 8.21 21.96 6.61
C VAL A 202 7.01 22.32 5.71
N HIS A 203 6.91 21.78 4.47
CA HIS A 203 5.88 22.06 3.46
C HIS A 203 4.77 21.00 3.25
N LEU A 204 4.71 19.89 4.00
CA LEU A 204 3.39 19.24 4.23
C LEU A 204 2.60 19.97 5.34
N ARG A 205 3.23 20.95 5.99
CA ARG A 205 2.60 21.99 6.81
C ARG A 205 2.45 23.25 5.96
N ILE A 206 1.27 23.42 5.39
CA ILE A 206 0.42 24.61 5.42
C ILE A 206 -0.87 24.05 4.82
N SER A 207 -1.79 23.75 5.73
CA SER A 207 -3.20 23.68 5.37
C SER A 207 -3.56 25.06 4.80
N ASP A 208 -4.33 25.00 3.72
CA ASP A 208 -4.94 26.10 2.95
C ASP A 208 -4.00 26.84 1.98
#